data_AF-X1RWV3-F1
#
_entry.id   AF-X1RWV3-F1
#
_cell.length_a   1.000
_cell.length_b   1.000
_cell.length_c   1.000
_cell.angle_alpha   90.00
_cell.angle_beta   90.00
_cell.angle_gamma   90.00
#
_symmetry.space_group_name_H-M   'P 1'
#
loop_
_entity.id
_entity.type
_entity.pdbx_description
1 polymer ?
#
loop_
_entity_poly.entity_id
_entity_poly.type
_entity_poly.pdbx_seq_one_letter_code
_entity_poly.pdbx_strand_id
1 'polypeptide(L)'
;RNVEAKIKLEIGLRFNPLDTIKKRPVQHVFLHPFTGDPLFDGGQINCLSLNELIAEKLRAGAIRKIIAPRDFYDIDFVLRNKFDLTNKEVITLFKKKLQEDDADTDLGKYKKNLGRSDEEIKDMNSRIETELFDVLAPEERKNFDLNTALRRINKAMEAIG
;
A
#
# COMPACT_ATOMS: atom_id res chain seq x y z
N ARG A 1 30.44 -7.94 17.35
CA ARG A 1 30.39 -6.54 16.85
C ARG A 1 29.03 -5.98 17.22
N ASN A 2 28.94 -4.85 17.93
CA ASN A 2 27.68 -4.14 18.07
C ASN A 2 27.32 -3.56 16.71
N VAL A 3 26.27 -4.07 16.09
CA VAL A 3 25.70 -3.50 14.87
C VAL A 3 24.63 -2.53 15.34
N GLU A 4 24.94 -1.24 15.34
CA GLU A 4 23.96 -0.20 15.64
C GLU A 4 22.98 -0.12 14.47
N ALA A 5 21.68 -0.28 14.75
CA ALA A 5 20.61 -0.15 13.78
C ALA A 5 19.79 1.11 14.08
N LYS A 6 19.35 1.81 13.04
CA LYS A 6 18.49 2.99 13.14
C LYS A 6 17.12 2.68 12.58
N ILE A 7 16.07 2.99 13.33
CA ILE A 7 14.68 2.88 12.89
C ILE A 7 14.14 4.30 12.71
N LYS A 8 13.63 4.61 11.51
CA LYS A 8 12.89 5.86 11.27
C LYS A 8 11.46 5.67 11.78
N LEU A 9 11.07 6.47 12.76
CA LEU A 9 9.69 6.56 13.25
C LEU A 9 9.04 7.83 12.71
N GLU A 10 7.86 7.70 12.10
CA GLU A 10 7.06 8.81 11.60
C GLU A 10 5.69 8.82 12.28
N ILE A 11 5.24 10.01 12.71
CA ILE A 11 3.95 10.20 13.40
C ILE A 11 3.14 11.23 12.61
N GLY A 12 2.07 10.78 11.98
CA GLY A 12 1.10 11.65 11.31
C GLY A 12 0.08 12.19 12.30
N LEU A 13 -0.09 13.52 12.36
CA LEU A 13 -1.00 14.19 13.30
C LEU A 13 -2.20 14.87 12.64
N ARG A 14 -2.32 14.78 11.31
CA ARG A 14 -3.34 15.54 10.56
C ARG A 14 -4.74 14.95 10.69
N PHE A 15 -4.83 13.63 10.53
CA PHE A 15 -6.11 12.91 10.50
C PHE A 15 -6.03 11.67 11.37
N ASN A 16 -7.15 11.39 12.05
CA ASN A 16 -7.30 10.18 12.84
C ASN A 16 -7.77 9.02 11.93
N PRO A 17 -7.53 7.75 12.34
CA PRO A 17 -8.17 6.61 11.70
C PRO A 17 -9.69 6.77 11.65
N LEU A 18 -10.28 6.48 10.48
CA LEU A 18 -11.72 6.54 10.22
C LEU A 18 -12.42 5.22 10.58
N ASP A 19 -11.72 4.10 10.47
CA ASP A 19 -12.21 2.78 10.85
C ASP A 19 -11.63 2.33 12.20
N THR A 20 -12.28 1.33 12.79
CA THR A 20 -11.85 0.67 14.01
C THR A 20 -10.46 0.06 13.87
N ILE A 21 -9.57 0.46 14.78
CA ILE A 21 -8.23 -0.11 14.94
C ILE A 21 -8.35 -1.63 15.14
N LYS A 22 -7.49 -2.39 14.46
CA LYS A 22 -7.39 -3.85 14.58
C LYS A 22 -6.12 -4.23 15.33
N LYS A 23 -6.23 -5.16 16.27
CA LYS A 23 -5.06 -5.81 16.88
C LYS A 23 -4.57 -6.93 15.97
N ARG A 24 -3.28 -6.92 15.62
CA ARG A 24 -2.65 -7.96 14.80
C ARG A 24 -1.45 -8.55 15.55
N PRO A 25 -1.24 -9.87 15.46
CA PRO A 25 -0.03 -10.50 16.01
C PRO A 25 1.20 -9.98 15.26
N VAL A 26 2.28 -9.75 15.99
CA VAL A 26 3.56 -9.36 15.40
C VAL A 26 4.18 -10.57 14.71
N GLN A 27 4.50 -10.44 13.43
CA GLN A 27 5.29 -11.44 12.69
C GLN A 27 6.77 -11.08 12.76
N HIS A 28 7.64 -12.07 13.00
CA HIS A 28 9.08 -11.85 13.08
C HIS A 28 9.87 -13.03 12.52
N VAL A 29 11.14 -12.77 12.18
CA VAL A 29 12.04 -13.74 11.53
C VAL A 29 12.67 -14.75 12.50
N PHE A 30 12.50 -14.56 13.81
CA PHE A 30 12.98 -15.50 14.83
C PHE A 30 12.07 -16.73 14.90
N LEU A 31 12.22 -17.62 13.93
CA LEU A 31 11.42 -18.84 13.80
C LEU A 31 12.24 -20.06 14.21
N HIS A 32 11.57 -21.05 14.78
CA HIS A 32 12.17 -22.32 15.11
C HIS A 32 12.57 -23.05 13.81
N PRO A 33 13.84 -23.45 13.65
CA PRO A 33 14.37 -23.88 12.35
C PRO A 33 13.74 -25.15 11.81
N PHE A 34 13.10 -25.97 12.66
CA PHE A 34 12.47 -27.22 12.25
C PHE A 34 10.95 -27.14 12.11
N THR A 35 10.28 -26.28 12.88
CA THR A 35 8.80 -26.19 12.87
C THR A 35 8.29 -24.98 12.11
N GLY A 36 9.13 -23.94 11.93
CA GLY A 36 8.72 -22.67 11.36
C GLY A 36 7.92 -21.79 12.33
N ASP A 37 7.68 -22.25 13.56
CA ASP A 37 6.91 -21.50 14.55
C ASP A 37 7.73 -20.34 15.14
N PRO A 38 7.09 -19.25 15.58
CA PRO A 38 7.75 -18.19 16.34
C PRO A 38 8.50 -18.74 17.57
N LEU A 39 9.76 -18.37 17.75
CA LEU A 39 10.58 -18.77 18.92
C LEU A 39 10.10 -18.13 20.23
N PHE A 40 9.40 -17.00 20.15
CA PHE A 40 8.82 -16.31 21.29
C PHE A 40 7.54 -15.59 20.85
N ASP A 41 6.71 -15.21 21.81
CA ASP A 41 5.51 -14.41 21.53
C ASP A 41 5.91 -12.96 21.22
N GLY A 42 5.67 -12.52 19.98
CA GLY A 42 5.85 -11.14 19.56
C GLY A 42 4.76 -10.19 20.06
N GLY A 43 3.71 -10.71 20.69
CA GLY A 43 2.56 -9.95 21.16
C GLY A 43 1.68 -9.44 20.03
N GLN A 44 0.92 -8.38 20.31
CA GLN A 44 -0.01 -7.77 19.37
C GLN A 44 0.19 -6.26 19.28
N ILE A 45 -0.01 -5.71 18.09
CA ILE A 45 0.05 -4.27 17.83
C ILE A 45 -1.25 -3.76 17.23
N ASN A 46 -1.58 -2.50 17.53
CA ASN A 46 -2.68 -1.78 16.93
C ASN A 46 -2.31 -1.36 15.49
N CYS A 47 -3.15 -1.73 14.54
CA CYS A 47 -3.02 -1.37 13.13
C CYS A 47 -4.31 -0.72 12.62
N LEU A 48 -4.19 0.04 11.53
CA LEU A 48 -5.35 0.38 10.71
C LEU A 48 -6.06 -0.90 10.25
N SER A 49 -7.36 -0.80 9.99
CA SER A 49 -8.04 -1.88 9.28
C SER A 49 -7.43 -2.05 7.89
N LEU A 50 -7.52 -3.26 7.32
CA LEU A 50 -6.98 -3.49 5.98
C LEU A 50 -7.68 -2.59 4.95
N ASN A 51 -8.99 -2.35 5.12
CA ASN A 51 -9.76 -1.49 4.23
C ASN A 51 -9.26 -0.05 4.28
N GLU A 52 -8.97 0.49 5.47
CA GLU A 52 -8.44 1.84 5.61
C GLU A 52 -6.99 1.95 5.15
N LEU A 53 -6.16 0.95 5.43
CA LEU A 53 -4.78 0.91 4.94
C LEU A 53 -4.71 0.95 3.42
N ILE A 54 -5.59 0.20 2.74
CA ILE A 54 -5.68 0.23 1.27
C ILE A 54 -6.25 1.56 0.77
N ALA A 55 -7.24 2.14 1.45
CA ALA A 55 -7.74 3.48 1.11
C ALA A 55 -6.65 4.56 1.20
N GLU A 56 -5.78 4.52 2.21
CA GLU A 56 -4.62 5.42 2.32
C GLU A 56 -3.61 5.19 1.20
N LYS A 57 -3.37 3.94 0.79
CA LYS A 57 -2.50 3.62 -0.34
C LYS A 57 -3.06 4.13 -1.66
N LEU A 58 -4.36 3.99 -1.88
CA LEU A 58 -5.05 4.56 -3.03
C LEU A 58 -4.95 6.08 -3.03
N ARG A 59 -5.20 6.74 -1.88
CA ARG A 59 -5.06 8.20 -1.72
C ARG A 59 -3.64 8.65 -2.01
N ALA A 60 -2.64 8.00 -1.42
CA ALA A 60 -1.23 8.31 -1.69
C ALA A 60 -0.93 8.18 -3.19
N GLY A 61 -1.26 7.06 -3.81
CA GLY A 61 -1.09 6.86 -5.26
C GLY A 61 -1.79 7.93 -6.10
N ALA A 62 -3.00 8.35 -5.69
CA ALA A 62 -3.84 9.28 -6.43
C ALA A 62 -3.44 10.76 -6.32
N ILE A 63 -3.04 11.24 -5.14
CA ILE A 63 -2.89 12.70 -4.90
C ILE A 63 -1.55 13.17 -4.31
N ARG A 64 -0.65 12.28 -3.89
CA ARG A 64 0.69 12.70 -3.42
C ARG A 64 1.45 13.50 -4.50
N LYS A 65 2.26 14.49 -4.08
CA LYS A 65 2.99 15.37 -5.01
C LYS A 65 3.96 14.64 -5.94
N ILE A 66 4.76 13.73 -5.41
CA ILE A 66 5.73 12.92 -6.17
C ILE A 66 5.31 11.49 -5.98
N ILE A 67 4.75 10.79 -6.96
CA ILE A 67 4.29 9.39 -6.81
C ILE A 67 5.43 8.41 -6.46
N ALA A 68 5.16 7.30 -5.75
CA ALA A 68 6.17 6.26 -5.48
C ALA A 68 5.72 4.90 -5.97
N PRO A 69 6.67 4.09 -6.48
CA PRO A 69 6.40 2.74 -6.92
C PRO A 69 5.90 1.81 -5.80
N ARG A 70 6.29 2.07 -4.54
CA ARG A 70 5.88 1.27 -3.36
C ARG A 70 4.36 1.25 -3.13
N ASP A 71 3.68 2.37 -3.34
CA ASP A 71 2.22 2.41 -3.14
C ASP A 71 1.50 1.54 -4.19
N PHE A 72 1.97 1.57 -5.44
CA PHE A 72 1.45 0.71 -6.52
C PHE A 72 1.79 -0.76 -6.30
N TYR A 73 2.98 -1.06 -5.77
CA TYR A 73 3.35 -2.41 -5.35
C TYR A 73 2.40 -2.94 -4.28
N ASP A 74 2.13 -2.16 -3.22
CA ASP A 74 1.27 -2.61 -2.12
C ASP A 74 -0.17 -2.88 -2.61
N ILE A 75 -0.70 -2.04 -3.48
CA ILE A 75 -2.03 -2.23 -4.09
C ILE A 75 -2.04 -3.48 -4.98
N ASP A 76 -1.04 -3.64 -5.86
CA ASP A 76 -0.94 -4.85 -6.71
C ASP A 76 -0.76 -6.12 -5.87
N PHE A 77 0.02 -6.05 -4.78
CA PHE A 77 0.23 -7.16 -3.87
C PHE A 77 -1.08 -7.66 -3.29
N VAL A 78 -1.93 -6.77 -2.76
CA VAL A 78 -3.22 -7.21 -2.21
C VAL A 78 -4.17 -7.72 -3.29
N LEU A 79 -4.15 -7.15 -4.49
CA LEU A 79 -4.92 -7.64 -5.63
C LEU A 79 -4.49 -9.06 -6.05
N ARG A 80 -3.18 -9.33 -6.12
CA ARG A 80 -2.63 -10.68 -6.36
C ARG A 80 -3.03 -11.67 -5.27
N ASN A 81 -3.20 -11.18 -4.04
CA ASN A 81 -3.67 -11.96 -2.89
C ASN A 81 -5.20 -11.96 -2.71
N LYS A 82 -5.95 -11.67 -3.79
CA LYS A 82 -7.42 -11.78 -3.87
C LYS A 82 -8.18 -10.83 -2.93
N PHE A 83 -7.58 -9.71 -2.53
CA PHE A 83 -8.30 -8.65 -1.85
C PHE A 83 -9.29 -8.00 -2.83
N ASP A 84 -10.54 -7.84 -2.40
CA ASP A 84 -11.58 -7.20 -3.20
C ASP A 84 -11.52 -5.67 -3.05
N LEU A 85 -10.85 -5.02 -4.00
CA LEU A 85 -10.79 -3.56 -4.07
C LEU A 85 -12.16 -2.92 -4.36
N THR A 86 -13.12 -3.67 -4.90
CA THR A 86 -14.46 -3.17 -5.21
C THR A 86 -15.38 -3.13 -3.99
N ASN A 87 -14.88 -3.60 -2.83
CA ASN A 87 -15.60 -3.54 -1.56
C ASN A 87 -16.03 -2.10 -1.25
N LYS A 88 -17.34 -1.90 -1.07
CA LYS A 88 -17.97 -0.60 -0.78
C LYS A 88 -17.34 0.13 0.42
N GLU A 89 -16.86 -0.59 1.43
CA GLU A 89 -16.19 0.01 2.59
C GLU A 89 -14.87 0.65 2.19
N VAL A 90 -14.05 -0.04 1.38
CA VAL A 90 -12.78 0.48 0.85
C VAL A 90 -13.03 1.72 0.01
N ILE A 91 -14.05 1.68 -0.86
CA ILE A 91 -14.41 2.82 -1.73
C ILE A 91 -14.90 4.02 -0.91
N THR A 92 -15.71 3.76 0.10
CA THR A 92 -16.20 4.80 1.01
C THR A 92 -15.05 5.44 1.78
N LEU A 93 -14.12 4.63 2.30
CA LEU A 93 -12.94 5.11 2.98
C LEU A 93 -12.05 5.90 2.01
N PHE A 94 -11.80 5.41 0.80
CA PHE A 94 -10.99 6.10 -0.20
C PHE A 94 -11.56 7.49 -0.54
N LYS A 95 -12.87 7.61 -0.74
CA LYS A 95 -13.52 8.93 -0.93
C LYS A 95 -13.33 9.86 0.26
N LYS A 96 -13.54 9.38 1.49
CA LYS A 96 -13.32 10.19 2.71
C LYS A 96 -11.85 10.61 2.84
N LYS A 97 -10.92 9.72 2.53
CA LYS A 97 -9.48 9.97 2.50
C LYS A 97 -9.09 11.01 1.46
N LEU A 98 -9.72 11.04 0.29
CA LEU A 98 -9.54 12.12 -0.68
C LEU A 98 -10.07 13.47 -0.15
N GLN A 99 -11.22 13.47 0.53
CA GLN A 99 -11.81 14.68 1.13
C GLN A 99 -10.93 15.29 2.22
N GLU A 100 -10.19 14.48 2.99
CA GLU A 100 -9.24 14.97 3.99
C GLU A 100 -8.18 15.94 3.39
N ASP A 101 -7.84 15.78 2.11
CA ASP A 101 -6.89 16.64 1.39
C ASP A 101 -7.57 17.56 0.34
N ASP A 102 -8.88 17.82 0.46
CA ASP A 102 -9.69 18.61 -0.48
C ASP A 102 -9.57 18.14 -1.95
N ALA A 103 -9.30 16.84 -2.16
CA ALA A 103 -9.18 16.27 -3.48
C ALA A 103 -10.54 15.93 -4.11
N ASP A 104 -10.54 15.78 -5.44
CA ASP A 104 -11.71 15.36 -6.19
C ASP A 104 -12.23 14.01 -5.70
N THR A 105 -13.53 13.88 -5.50
CA THR A 105 -14.17 12.64 -5.02
C THR A 105 -14.89 11.88 -6.13
N ASP A 106 -14.89 12.44 -7.36
CA ASP A 106 -15.31 11.72 -8.54
C ASP A 106 -14.29 10.62 -8.88
N LEU A 107 -14.68 9.39 -8.61
CA LEU A 107 -13.85 8.23 -8.85
C LEU A 107 -13.59 7.95 -10.32
N GLY A 108 -14.39 8.55 -11.23
CA GLY A 108 -14.15 8.49 -12.67
C GLY A 108 -12.74 8.92 -13.05
N LYS A 109 -12.20 9.95 -12.37
CA LYS A 109 -10.85 10.46 -12.59
C LYS A 109 -9.75 9.44 -12.25
N TYR A 110 -10.00 8.56 -11.29
CA TYR A 110 -9.01 7.63 -10.77
C TYR A 110 -9.04 6.25 -11.46
N LYS A 111 -9.89 6.05 -12.47
CA LYS A 111 -10.00 4.79 -13.22
C LYS A 111 -8.75 4.45 -14.02
N LYS A 112 -8.07 5.45 -14.57
CA LYS A 112 -6.82 5.28 -15.31
C LYS A 112 -5.64 5.77 -14.46
N ASN A 113 -4.72 4.88 -14.12
CA ASN A 113 -3.47 5.14 -13.42
C ASN A 113 -3.66 5.94 -12.11
N LEU A 114 -4.79 5.77 -11.43
CA LEU A 114 -5.17 6.58 -10.27
C LEU A 114 -5.12 8.09 -10.55
N GLY A 115 -5.49 8.52 -11.76
CA GLY A 115 -5.56 9.92 -12.16
C GLY A 115 -4.22 10.57 -12.50
N ARG A 116 -3.15 9.75 -12.64
CA ARG A 116 -1.79 10.22 -12.95
C ARG A 116 -1.53 10.33 -14.44
N SER A 117 -0.73 11.33 -14.82
CA SER A 117 -0.30 11.52 -16.20
C SER A 117 0.73 10.46 -16.61
N ASP A 118 0.87 10.25 -17.92
CA ASP A 118 1.83 9.28 -18.44
C ASP A 118 3.29 9.72 -18.15
N GLU A 119 3.55 11.03 -18.04
CA GLU A 119 4.84 11.58 -17.60
C GLU A 119 5.14 11.26 -16.13
N GLU A 120 4.15 11.39 -15.24
CA GLU A 120 4.31 11.02 -13.83
C GLU A 120 4.62 9.52 -13.71
N ILE A 121 3.91 8.67 -14.45
CA ILE A 121 4.14 7.23 -14.47
C ILE A 121 5.54 6.90 -15.01
N LYS A 122 5.98 7.58 -16.07
CA LYS A 122 7.33 7.39 -16.64
C LYS A 122 8.42 7.79 -15.65
N ASP A 123 8.25 8.93 -14.97
CA ASP A 123 9.17 9.37 -13.91
C ASP A 123 9.25 8.33 -12.79
N MET A 124 8.10 7.87 -12.28
CA MET A 124 8.03 6.83 -11.25
C MET A 124 8.73 5.55 -11.67
N ASN A 125 8.54 5.13 -12.92
CA ASN A 125 9.15 3.91 -13.45
C ASN A 125 10.68 4.00 -13.43
N SER A 126 11.26 5.17 -13.71
CA SER A 126 12.71 5.37 -13.65
C SER A 126 13.28 5.26 -12.23
N ARG A 127 12.44 5.38 -11.20
CA ARG A 127 12.82 5.32 -9.77
C ARG A 127 12.51 3.98 -9.11
N ILE A 128 12.00 2.99 -9.84
CA ILE A 128 11.64 1.67 -9.27
C ILE A 128 12.84 0.97 -8.62
N GLU A 129 13.98 0.95 -9.30
CA GLU A 129 15.13 0.19 -8.81
C GLU A 129 15.61 0.73 -7.45
N THR A 130 15.65 2.06 -7.30
CA THR A 130 16.16 2.72 -6.09
C THR A 130 15.13 2.84 -4.98
N GLU A 131 13.83 2.95 -5.29
CA GLU A 131 12.79 3.19 -4.28
C GLU A 131 12.02 1.94 -3.86
N LEU A 132 12.08 0.85 -4.63
CA LEU A 132 11.32 -0.38 -4.38
C LEU A 132 12.20 -1.62 -4.30
N PHE A 133 13.10 -1.86 -5.26
CA PHE A 133 13.76 -3.16 -5.34
C PHE A 133 14.71 -3.48 -4.19
N ASP A 134 15.30 -2.46 -3.56
CA ASP A 134 16.15 -2.64 -2.37
C ASP A 134 15.39 -3.08 -1.12
N VAL A 135 14.06 -2.89 -1.09
CA VAL A 135 13.21 -3.23 0.06
C VAL A 135 12.35 -4.47 -0.16
N LEU A 136 12.37 -5.04 -1.38
CA LEU A 136 11.63 -6.26 -1.68
C LEU A 136 12.46 -7.52 -1.43
N ALA A 137 11.76 -8.57 -0.99
CA ALA A 137 12.33 -9.91 -1.02
C ALA A 137 12.69 -10.29 -2.48
N PRO A 138 13.76 -11.09 -2.71
CA PRO A 138 14.20 -11.45 -4.05
C PRO A 138 13.09 -12.05 -4.93
N GLU A 139 12.18 -12.84 -4.36
CA GLU A 139 11.06 -13.42 -5.10
C GLU A 139 10.01 -12.37 -5.47
N GLU A 140 9.68 -11.43 -4.58
CA GLU A 140 8.74 -10.36 -4.91
C GLU A 140 9.32 -9.39 -5.95
N ARG A 141 10.65 -9.19 -5.97
CA ARG A 141 11.32 -8.42 -7.02
C ARG A 141 11.14 -9.04 -8.41
N LYS A 142 11.14 -10.38 -8.51
CA LYS A 142 10.88 -11.08 -9.79
C LYS A 142 9.41 -11.01 -10.20
N ASN A 143 8.50 -10.95 -9.22
CA ASN A 143 7.06 -10.99 -9.44
C ASN A 143 6.44 -9.62 -9.75
N PHE A 144 7.16 -8.52 -9.52
CA PHE A 144 6.64 -7.18 -9.71
C PHE A 144 7.04 -6.56 -11.06
N ASP A 145 6.02 -6.13 -11.81
CA ASP A 145 6.15 -5.31 -13.02
C ASP A 145 5.15 -4.16 -12.95
N LEU A 146 5.62 -2.92 -13.06
CA LEU A 146 4.77 -1.74 -12.88
C LEU A 146 3.64 -1.67 -13.92
N ASN A 147 3.93 -2.02 -15.18
CA ASN A 147 2.92 -1.99 -16.24
C ASN A 147 1.77 -2.97 -15.96
N THR A 148 2.13 -4.16 -15.48
CA THR A 148 1.17 -5.18 -15.07
C THR A 148 0.40 -4.77 -13.82
N ALA A 149 1.06 -4.15 -12.84
CA ALA A 149 0.41 -3.60 -11.65
C ALA A 149 -0.62 -2.53 -12.03
N LEU A 150 -0.24 -1.55 -12.86
CA LEU A 150 -1.14 -0.50 -13.36
C LEU A 150 -2.34 -1.09 -14.11
N ARG A 151 -2.12 -2.10 -14.97
CA ARG A 151 -3.21 -2.79 -15.67
C ARG A 151 -4.20 -3.45 -14.71
N ARG A 152 -3.72 -4.12 -13.64
CA ARG A 152 -4.59 -4.74 -12.63
C ARG A 152 -5.34 -3.69 -11.82
N ILE A 153 -4.66 -2.61 -11.42
CA ILE A 153 -5.26 -1.49 -10.69
C ILE A 153 -6.34 -0.83 -11.54
N ASN A 154 -6.05 -0.49 -12.80
CA ASN A 154 -7.03 0.14 -13.70
C ASN A 154 -8.27 -0.76 -13.87
N LYS A 155 -8.07 -2.06 -14.08
CA LYS A 155 -9.19 -3.02 -14.16
C LYS A 155 -10.04 -3.03 -12.88
N ALA A 156 -9.41 -3.00 -11.71
CA ALA A 156 -10.12 -2.97 -10.44
C ALA A 156 -10.88 -1.63 -10.25
N MET A 157 -10.26 -0.51 -10.62
CA MET A 157 -10.84 0.83 -10.57
C MET A 157 -11.98 1.04 -11.58
N GLU A 158 -11.91 0.42 -12.75
CA GLU A 158 -12.99 0.43 -13.74
C GLU A 158 -14.24 -0.28 -13.23
N ALA A 159 -14.08 -1.36 -12.45
CA ALA A 159 -15.17 -2.08 -11.81
C ALA A 159 -15.81 -1.29 -10.65
N ILE A 160 -15.17 -0.21 -10.20
CA ILE A 160 -15.70 0.74 -9.23
C ILE A 160 -16.47 1.81 -10.01
N GLY A 161 -17.74 1.52 -10.28
CA GLY A 161 -18.66 2.37 -11.05
C GLY A 161 -20.09 1.94 -10.84
#